data_AF-A0A6N9USP4-F1
#
_entry.id   AF-A0A6N9USP4-F1
#
_cell.length_a   1.000
_cell.length_b   1.000
_cell.length_c   1.000
_cell.angle_alpha   90.00
_cell.angle_beta   90.00
_cell.angle_gamma   90.00
#
_symmetry.space_group_name_H-M   'P 1'
#
loop_
_entity.id
_entity.type
_entity.pdbx_description
1 polymer ?
#
loop_
_entity_poly.entity_id
_entity_poly.type
_entity_poly.pdbx_seq_one_letter_code
_entity_poly.pdbx_strand_id
1 'polypeptide(L)'
;MDAVLRVRPVPGETTWSFLHRVAAAYRLQAGDLTGWWRWVNPAHQARGVRPGGEVFLDAVAQAQVAGWCRVPAGHLARALPSWGAGLEMLAGYGGAGRGWVRWRTGAATWGPVVFGCWLCAARRGGAGVYRARWQRLCTRHGRWLLDVSDGHVLEGLAVGPLAGELGRAQRRWACLARTGLDAGGVGGAPVEVFALARAVVCGWWELEAFGERERVWGRRLEQVVAATGPREGWGVTQWRLVARDAVVFPHVVAVAVAVACALADPRLQHLAAGGDRGQVGVRGAARGRSGGERVAAELGRRLGRPWLREVEAAWAGPLSVWAQAVARAHSRPVDSVPGPAHVWWVRSVHRPVEVGPGLRALAGSAAEAGAGGGGDGGRAGSGVAEPAVGAGRTAGVVPRRSGHGDGRKRRGEQLFTEGLEQARVHVARHGHLALAHTGSRVAGGFDLGRWLAGRRVAAASLTAEQTAWLEELDPWWNPPWPLDWQRAWYRAREHVRVNGPVHGGDNLAGVPRRLERWLRHQITHYRELHAGQRQLLADLGLGHQEVERFHAWPGRRRPAADGLAAARAYVARHGHSRCPRPPPPRTGSPWDGGWPRSGSASTPAGT
;
A
#
# COMPACT_ATOMS: atom_id res chain seq x y z
N MET A 1 -18.06 -27.84 -18.38
CA MET A 1 -17.31 -27.40 -19.58
C MET A 1 -16.13 -28.34 -19.72
N ASP A 2 -16.20 -29.27 -20.65
CA ASP A 2 -15.06 -30.13 -20.98
C ASP A 2 -14.06 -29.30 -21.78
N ALA A 3 -12.84 -29.21 -21.27
CA ALA A 3 -11.82 -28.32 -21.79
C ALA A 3 -11.17 -28.89 -23.06
N VAL A 4 -11.01 -28.05 -24.09
CA VAL A 4 -10.39 -28.43 -25.36
C VAL A 4 -8.92 -27.98 -25.42
N LEU A 5 -8.55 -26.89 -24.72
CA LEU A 5 -7.26 -26.23 -24.88
C LEU A 5 -6.33 -26.39 -23.66
N ARG A 6 -5.07 -26.73 -23.92
CA ARG A 6 -4.04 -26.85 -22.88
C ARG A 6 -3.31 -25.51 -22.68
N VAL A 7 -3.63 -24.81 -21.60
CA VAL A 7 -2.99 -23.52 -21.24
C VAL A 7 -1.99 -23.75 -20.11
N ARG A 8 -0.69 -23.59 -20.40
CA ARG A 8 0.38 -23.80 -19.40
C ARG A 8 0.65 -22.53 -18.58
N PRO A 9 0.77 -22.64 -17.24
CA PRO A 9 1.18 -21.52 -16.39
C PRO A 9 2.65 -21.15 -16.61
N VAL A 10 3.00 -19.91 -16.29
CA VAL A 10 4.39 -19.45 -16.21
C VAL A 10 4.86 -19.54 -14.75
N PRO A 11 6.09 -20.02 -14.45
CA PRO A 11 6.58 -20.05 -13.08
C PRO A 11 6.60 -18.66 -12.43
N GLY A 12 5.93 -18.54 -11.28
CA GLY A 12 5.75 -17.31 -10.52
C GLY A 12 4.57 -16.46 -10.98
N GLU A 13 3.77 -16.91 -11.94
CA GLU A 13 2.60 -16.17 -12.44
C GLU A 13 1.52 -16.02 -11.37
N THR A 14 0.89 -14.84 -11.31
CA THR A 14 -0.29 -14.62 -10.47
C THR A 14 -1.45 -15.49 -10.95
N THR A 15 -2.24 -16.05 -10.04
CA THR A 15 -3.41 -16.86 -10.43
C THR A 15 -4.40 -16.01 -11.23
N TRP A 16 -4.50 -14.71 -10.91
CA TRP A 16 -5.32 -13.79 -11.70
C TRP A 16 -4.84 -13.62 -13.16
N SER A 17 -3.54 -13.39 -13.39
CA SER A 17 -2.97 -13.35 -14.74
C SER A 17 -3.20 -14.65 -15.49
N PHE A 18 -3.02 -15.79 -14.82
CA PHE A 18 -3.24 -17.09 -15.42
C PHE A 18 -4.70 -17.27 -15.85
N LEU A 19 -5.67 -16.86 -15.02
CA LEU A 19 -7.11 -16.90 -15.36
C LEU A 19 -7.45 -16.05 -16.58
N HIS A 20 -6.86 -14.87 -16.73
CA HIS A 20 -7.03 -14.05 -17.94
C HIS A 20 -6.54 -14.78 -19.19
N ARG A 21 -5.40 -15.47 -19.12
CA ARG A 21 -4.88 -16.25 -20.25
C ARG A 21 -5.73 -17.47 -20.56
N VAL A 22 -6.26 -18.14 -19.53
CA VAL A 22 -7.21 -19.25 -19.71
C VAL A 22 -8.48 -18.74 -20.39
N ALA A 23 -9.06 -17.64 -19.92
CA ALA A 23 -10.24 -17.03 -20.51
C ALA A 23 -9.99 -16.62 -21.97
N ALA A 24 -8.87 -15.93 -22.24
CA ALA A 24 -8.48 -15.50 -23.57
C ALA A 24 -8.33 -16.67 -24.56
N ALA A 25 -7.84 -17.84 -24.10
CA ALA A 25 -7.75 -19.05 -24.93
C ALA A 25 -9.14 -19.52 -25.43
N TYR A 26 -10.20 -19.26 -24.66
CA TYR A 26 -11.59 -19.53 -25.02
C TYR A 26 -12.32 -18.30 -25.61
N ARG A 27 -11.61 -17.20 -25.90
CA ARG A 27 -12.18 -15.90 -26.30
C ARG A 27 -13.19 -15.33 -25.29
N LEU A 28 -13.03 -15.66 -24.02
CA LEU A 28 -13.80 -15.16 -22.90
C LEU A 28 -13.00 -14.10 -22.13
N GLN A 29 -13.71 -13.33 -21.30
CA GLN A 29 -13.09 -12.49 -20.28
C GLN A 29 -12.94 -13.29 -18.97
N ALA A 30 -11.97 -12.91 -18.13
CA ALA A 30 -11.82 -13.55 -16.81
C ALA A 30 -13.10 -13.44 -15.95
N GLY A 31 -13.90 -12.39 -16.14
CA GLY A 31 -15.20 -12.22 -15.51
C GLY A 31 -16.18 -13.36 -15.84
N ASP A 32 -16.15 -13.87 -17.06
CA ASP A 32 -17.07 -14.92 -17.54
C ASP A 32 -16.76 -16.26 -16.87
N LEU A 33 -15.47 -16.56 -16.68
CA LEU A 33 -15.03 -17.75 -15.93
C LEU A 33 -15.37 -17.63 -14.45
N THR A 34 -15.09 -16.47 -13.86
CA THR A 34 -15.24 -16.24 -12.42
C THR A 34 -16.69 -15.96 -11.98
N GLY A 35 -17.62 -15.76 -12.92
CA GLY A 35 -19.05 -15.57 -12.64
C GLY A 35 -19.73 -16.78 -11.98
N TRP A 36 -19.12 -17.96 -12.08
CA TRP A 36 -19.60 -19.20 -11.46
C TRP A 36 -19.18 -19.35 -9.99
N TRP A 37 -18.29 -18.48 -9.52
CA TRP A 37 -17.71 -18.53 -8.18
C TRP A 37 -18.37 -17.58 -7.18
N ARG A 38 -18.28 -17.93 -5.90
CA ARG A 38 -18.70 -17.08 -4.78
C ARG A 38 -17.51 -16.29 -4.26
N TRP A 39 -17.65 -14.96 -4.28
CA TRP A 39 -16.62 -14.05 -3.79
C TRP A 39 -16.80 -13.77 -2.30
N VAL A 40 -15.77 -14.04 -1.50
CA VAL A 40 -15.74 -13.66 -0.08
C VAL A 40 -15.69 -12.13 0.06
N ASN A 41 -14.93 -11.48 -0.82
CA ASN A 41 -14.84 -10.03 -0.94
C ASN A 41 -14.89 -9.62 -2.43
N PRO A 42 -16.07 -9.27 -2.96
CA PRO A 42 -16.20 -8.91 -4.37
C PRO A 42 -15.44 -7.60 -4.66
N ALA A 43 -14.22 -7.72 -5.19
CA ALA A 43 -13.41 -6.59 -5.63
C ALA A 43 -13.93 -5.98 -6.95
N HIS A 44 -14.79 -6.70 -7.68
CA HIS A 44 -15.18 -6.40 -9.06
C HIS A 44 -16.10 -5.19 -9.27
N GLN A 45 -16.63 -4.53 -8.22
CA GLN A 45 -17.81 -3.67 -8.38
C GLN A 45 -17.63 -2.15 -8.18
N ALA A 46 -16.46 -1.62 -7.78
CA ALA A 46 -16.38 -0.18 -7.45
C ALA A 46 -15.21 0.61 -8.03
N ARG A 47 -14.04 0.00 -8.25
CA ARG A 47 -12.85 0.63 -8.83
C ARG A 47 -12.08 -0.49 -9.51
N GLY A 48 -11.74 -0.35 -10.79
CA GLY A 48 -11.15 -1.40 -11.62
C GLY A 48 -10.08 -2.26 -10.92
N VAL A 49 -9.93 -3.51 -11.37
CA VAL A 49 -9.04 -4.50 -10.78
C VAL A 49 -7.63 -3.92 -10.63
N ARG A 50 -7.08 -3.93 -9.40
CA ARG A 50 -5.71 -3.43 -9.21
C ARG A 50 -4.75 -4.28 -10.06
N PRO A 51 -3.83 -3.66 -10.81
CA PRO A 51 -2.95 -4.39 -11.73
C PRO A 51 -1.98 -5.41 -11.06
N GLY A 52 -1.89 -5.46 -9.73
CA GLY A 52 -1.17 -6.49 -8.95
C GLY A 52 -2.06 -7.33 -8.03
N GLY A 53 -3.35 -7.45 -8.37
CA GLY A 53 -4.32 -8.24 -7.63
C GLY A 53 -4.07 -9.74 -7.74
N GLU A 54 -4.29 -10.46 -6.65
CA GLU A 54 -4.20 -11.92 -6.58
C GLU A 54 -5.57 -12.50 -6.22
N VAL A 55 -5.85 -13.68 -6.77
CA VAL A 55 -7.06 -14.44 -6.45
C VAL A 55 -6.67 -15.76 -5.79
N PHE A 56 -7.26 -15.99 -4.62
CA PHE A 56 -7.12 -17.19 -3.82
C PHE A 56 -8.31 -18.10 -4.13
N LEU A 57 -8.02 -19.37 -4.38
CA LEU A 57 -8.99 -20.37 -4.83
C LEU A 57 -9.15 -21.46 -3.77
N ASP A 58 -10.40 -21.86 -3.48
CA ASP A 58 -10.67 -23.07 -2.72
C ASP A 58 -10.44 -24.34 -3.57
N ALA A 59 -10.58 -25.51 -2.96
CA ALA A 59 -10.36 -26.78 -3.64
C ALA A 59 -11.28 -26.99 -4.86
N VAL A 60 -12.53 -26.51 -4.80
CA VAL A 60 -13.50 -26.65 -5.91
C VAL A 60 -13.09 -25.75 -7.08
N ALA A 61 -12.77 -24.49 -6.83
CA ALA A 61 -12.30 -23.56 -7.85
C ALA A 61 -10.97 -24.03 -8.45
N GLN A 62 -10.05 -24.57 -7.64
CA GLN A 62 -8.80 -25.17 -8.13
C GLN A 62 -9.04 -26.32 -9.09
N ALA A 63 -9.94 -27.25 -8.74
CA ALA A 63 -10.31 -28.37 -9.60
C ALA A 63 -10.92 -27.89 -10.93
N GLN A 64 -11.78 -26.87 -10.88
CA GLN A 64 -12.37 -26.26 -12.08
C GLN A 64 -11.32 -25.63 -12.98
N VAL A 65 -10.38 -24.84 -12.43
CA VAL A 65 -9.29 -24.23 -13.19
C VAL A 65 -8.40 -25.30 -13.82
N ALA A 66 -8.03 -26.34 -13.07
CA ALA A 66 -7.24 -27.47 -13.57
C ALA A 66 -7.95 -28.18 -14.74
N GLY A 67 -9.27 -28.31 -14.64
CA GLY A 67 -10.14 -28.78 -15.72
C GLY A 67 -10.06 -27.87 -16.95
N TRP A 68 -10.37 -26.58 -16.80
CA TRP A 68 -10.40 -25.59 -17.88
C TRP A 68 -9.11 -25.48 -18.68
N CYS A 69 -7.94 -25.66 -18.04
CA CYS A 69 -6.65 -25.55 -18.71
C CYS A 69 -6.00 -26.89 -19.06
N ARG A 70 -6.60 -28.04 -18.70
CA ARG A 70 -6.03 -29.39 -18.81
C ARG A 70 -4.60 -29.51 -18.27
N VAL A 71 -4.34 -28.90 -17.12
CA VAL A 71 -3.05 -28.99 -16.42
C VAL A 71 -3.31 -29.60 -15.03
N PRO A 72 -2.62 -30.68 -14.66
CA PRO A 72 -2.80 -31.28 -13.34
C PRO A 72 -2.55 -30.28 -12.21
N ALA A 73 -3.35 -30.34 -11.14
CA ALA A 73 -3.27 -29.41 -10.01
C ALA A 73 -1.85 -29.32 -9.41
N GLY A 74 -1.09 -30.43 -9.36
CA GLY A 74 0.30 -30.40 -8.88
C GLY A 74 1.25 -29.55 -9.74
N HIS A 75 0.99 -29.42 -11.05
CA HIS A 75 1.76 -28.51 -11.90
C HIS A 75 1.36 -27.04 -11.69
N LEU A 76 0.08 -26.78 -11.46
CA LEU A 76 -0.42 -25.44 -11.12
C LEU A 76 0.12 -25.00 -9.75
N ALA A 77 0.13 -25.89 -8.77
CA ALA A 77 0.68 -25.64 -7.43
C ALA A 77 2.16 -25.25 -7.45
N ARG A 78 2.96 -25.85 -8.34
CA ARG A 78 4.38 -25.50 -8.51
C ARG A 78 4.61 -24.18 -9.24
N ALA A 79 3.69 -23.78 -10.12
CA ALA A 79 3.87 -22.62 -10.98
C ALA A 79 3.24 -21.34 -10.41
N LEU A 80 2.09 -21.46 -9.74
CA LEU A 80 1.27 -20.36 -9.23
C LEU A 80 1.47 -20.20 -7.71
N PRO A 81 2.14 -19.14 -7.24
CA PRO A 81 2.49 -19.01 -5.81
C PRO A 81 1.29 -18.97 -4.86
N SER A 82 0.13 -18.45 -5.31
CA SER A 82 -1.08 -18.36 -4.48
C SER A 82 -1.92 -19.64 -4.44
N TRP A 83 -1.57 -20.66 -5.23
CA TRP A 83 -2.36 -21.88 -5.37
C TRP A 83 -2.53 -22.62 -4.04
N GLY A 84 -1.44 -22.91 -3.34
CA GLY A 84 -1.50 -23.58 -2.03
C GLY A 84 -2.12 -22.71 -0.93
N ALA A 85 -1.75 -21.43 -0.90
CA ALA A 85 -2.21 -20.48 0.11
C ALA A 85 -3.74 -20.23 0.07
N GLY A 86 -4.39 -20.53 -1.05
CA GLY A 86 -5.84 -20.42 -1.20
C GLY A 86 -6.63 -21.30 -0.22
N LEU A 87 -6.14 -22.51 0.06
CA LEU A 87 -6.84 -23.49 0.91
C LEU A 87 -6.90 -23.04 2.37
N GLU A 88 -5.79 -22.51 2.90
CA GLU A 88 -5.73 -21.97 4.26
C GLU A 88 -6.57 -20.69 4.40
N MET A 89 -6.46 -19.80 3.41
CA MET A 89 -7.12 -18.49 3.42
C MET A 89 -8.64 -18.57 3.24
N LEU A 90 -9.13 -19.67 2.71
CA LEU A 90 -10.54 -19.99 2.53
C LEU A 90 -11.00 -21.12 3.46
N ALA A 91 -10.20 -21.48 4.47
CA ALA A 91 -10.60 -22.46 5.48
C ALA A 91 -11.92 -22.01 6.15
N GLY A 92 -12.89 -22.92 6.20
CA GLY A 92 -14.26 -22.65 6.68
C GLY A 92 -15.23 -22.11 5.63
N TYR A 93 -14.76 -21.77 4.42
CA TYR A 93 -15.60 -21.52 3.25
C TYR A 93 -15.66 -22.79 2.38
N GLY A 94 -16.86 -23.26 2.03
CA GLY A 94 -17.04 -24.49 1.25
C GLY A 94 -18.44 -25.10 1.39
N GLY A 95 -18.67 -26.27 0.80
CA GLY A 95 -19.85 -27.11 1.08
C GLY A 95 -21.09 -26.92 0.20
N ALA A 96 -21.05 -26.09 -0.84
CA ALA A 96 -22.22 -25.80 -1.69
C ALA A 96 -22.07 -26.17 -3.18
N GLY A 97 -21.07 -26.99 -3.54
CA GLY A 97 -20.81 -27.39 -4.94
C GLY A 97 -20.33 -26.27 -5.87
N ARG A 98 -20.25 -25.02 -5.39
CA ARG A 98 -19.67 -23.86 -6.08
C ARG A 98 -18.33 -23.48 -5.46
N GLY A 99 -17.37 -23.11 -6.30
CA GLY A 99 -16.05 -22.64 -5.86
C GLY A 99 -16.13 -21.29 -5.14
N TRP A 100 -15.38 -21.18 -4.05
CA TRP A 100 -15.16 -19.93 -3.32
C TRP A 100 -13.83 -19.30 -3.70
N VAL A 101 -13.85 -17.98 -3.81
CA VAL A 101 -12.66 -17.19 -4.13
C VAL A 101 -12.57 -15.94 -3.27
N ARG A 102 -11.32 -15.53 -3.00
CA ARG A 102 -11.01 -14.32 -2.25
C ARG A 102 -9.97 -13.50 -2.99
N TRP A 103 -10.21 -12.19 -3.06
CA TRP A 103 -9.25 -11.25 -3.61
C TRP A 103 -8.32 -10.71 -2.52
N ARG A 104 -7.01 -10.63 -2.79
CA ARG A 104 -6.04 -9.96 -1.91
C ARG A 104 -4.83 -9.51 -2.73
N THR A 105 -4.04 -8.60 -2.21
CA THR A 105 -2.74 -8.27 -2.79
C THR A 105 -1.69 -9.25 -2.28
N GLY A 106 -1.07 -10.02 -3.18
CA GLY A 106 -0.01 -10.97 -2.83
C GLY A 106 1.37 -10.34 -2.60
N ALA A 107 1.52 -9.04 -2.85
CA ALA A 107 2.82 -8.38 -2.85
C ALA A 107 3.54 -8.38 -1.49
N ALA A 108 2.80 -8.44 -0.39
CA ALA A 108 3.38 -8.57 0.96
C ALA A 108 3.97 -9.96 1.21
N THR A 109 3.50 -10.98 0.51
CA THR A 109 3.90 -12.38 0.71
C THR A 109 4.93 -12.83 -0.32
N TRP A 110 4.72 -12.52 -1.60
CA TRP A 110 5.56 -13.01 -2.70
C TRP A 110 6.37 -11.90 -3.41
N GLY A 111 6.28 -10.66 -2.94
CA GLY A 111 6.96 -9.51 -3.53
C GLY A 111 6.21 -8.86 -4.70
N PRO A 112 6.79 -7.86 -5.37
CA PRO A 112 6.09 -7.12 -6.41
C PRO A 112 5.77 -7.98 -7.64
N VAL A 113 4.67 -7.65 -8.31
CA VAL A 113 4.26 -8.29 -9.57
C VAL A 113 4.84 -7.45 -10.71
N VAL A 114 5.61 -8.08 -11.58
CA VAL A 114 6.13 -7.45 -12.79
C VAL A 114 5.50 -8.06 -14.03
N PHE A 115 5.48 -7.31 -15.12
CA PHE A 115 5.17 -7.91 -16.41
C PHE A 115 6.24 -8.93 -16.77
N GLY A 116 5.82 -10.11 -17.23
CA GLY A 116 6.72 -11.06 -17.86
C GLY A 116 7.32 -10.48 -19.14
N CYS A 117 8.52 -10.90 -19.52
CA CYS A 117 9.08 -10.48 -20.80
C CYS A 117 8.19 -10.98 -21.95
N TRP A 118 7.47 -10.07 -22.61
CA TRP A 118 6.55 -10.42 -23.69
C TRP A 118 7.26 -11.11 -24.86
N LEU A 119 8.53 -10.82 -25.14
CA LEU A 119 9.32 -11.53 -26.16
C LEU A 119 9.61 -12.98 -25.76
N CYS A 120 9.85 -13.26 -24.47
CA CYS A 120 9.92 -14.64 -23.98
C CYS A 120 8.56 -15.34 -24.04
N ALA A 121 7.50 -14.55 -23.86
CA ALA A 121 6.13 -14.99 -23.72
C ALA A 121 5.28 -14.70 -24.97
N ALA A 122 5.89 -14.53 -26.16
CA ALA A 122 5.20 -13.99 -27.35
C ALA A 122 4.10 -14.91 -27.90
N ARG A 123 3.98 -16.15 -27.38
CA ARG A 123 2.86 -17.07 -27.61
C ARG A 123 1.87 -17.19 -26.45
N ARG A 124 2.03 -16.40 -25.38
CA ARG A 124 1.35 -16.60 -24.09
C ARG A 124 0.57 -15.38 -23.60
N GLY A 125 0.78 -14.17 -24.12
CA GLY A 125 0.16 -12.94 -23.62
C GLY A 125 0.78 -12.53 -22.28
N GLY A 126 1.23 -11.28 -22.15
CA GLY A 126 2.02 -10.79 -21.01
C GLY A 126 1.48 -11.26 -19.66
N ALA A 127 2.25 -12.13 -18.98
CA ALA A 127 1.87 -12.69 -17.69
C ALA A 127 2.34 -11.77 -16.56
N GLY A 128 1.48 -11.44 -15.60
CA GLY A 128 1.90 -10.82 -14.34
C GLY A 128 2.58 -11.85 -13.45
N VAL A 129 3.87 -11.69 -13.20
CA VAL A 129 4.72 -12.67 -12.48
C VAL A 129 5.32 -12.03 -11.24
N TYR A 130 5.27 -12.72 -10.11
CA TYR A 130 6.01 -12.34 -8.91
C TYR A 130 7.51 -12.42 -9.18
N ARG A 131 8.19 -11.28 -9.07
CA ARG A 131 9.65 -11.21 -9.15
C ARG A 131 10.17 -10.24 -8.12
N ALA A 132 11.15 -10.70 -7.35
CA ALA A 132 11.90 -9.82 -6.47
C ALA A 132 12.55 -8.68 -7.28
N ARG A 133 12.78 -7.53 -6.64
CA ARG A 133 13.33 -6.33 -7.31
C ARG A 133 14.69 -6.57 -7.98
N TRP A 134 15.46 -7.53 -7.50
CA TRP A 134 16.75 -7.93 -8.07
C TRP A 134 16.67 -8.99 -9.17
N GLN A 135 15.47 -9.47 -9.53
CA GLN A 135 15.24 -10.45 -10.60
C GLN A 135 14.40 -9.84 -11.74
N ARG A 136 14.65 -8.56 -12.05
CA ARG A 136 13.89 -7.80 -13.05
C ARG A 136 14.54 -7.78 -14.43
N LEU A 137 15.74 -8.34 -14.60
CA LEU A 137 16.40 -8.39 -15.91
C LEU A 137 16.04 -9.66 -16.67
N CYS A 138 15.45 -9.50 -17.86
CA CYS A 138 15.44 -10.51 -18.90
C CYS A 138 16.73 -10.39 -19.72
N THR A 139 17.70 -11.27 -19.46
CA THR A 139 18.99 -11.29 -20.16
C THR A 139 18.86 -11.65 -21.63
N ARG A 140 17.93 -12.55 -21.98
CA ARG A 140 17.71 -13.00 -23.36
C ARG A 140 17.30 -11.88 -24.31
N HIS A 141 16.48 -10.94 -23.83
CA HIS A 141 15.92 -9.87 -24.65
C HIS A 141 16.37 -8.48 -24.23
N GLY A 142 17.31 -8.38 -23.28
CA GLY A 142 17.81 -7.10 -22.77
C GLY A 142 16.69 -6.19 -22.26
N ARG A 143 15.73 -6.73 -21.50
CA ARG A 143 14.60 -5.95 -20.95
C ARG A 143 14.59 -5.91 -19.44
N TRP A 144 14.34 -4.74 -18.89
CA TRP A 144 14.05 -4.56 -17.47
C TRP A 144 12.55 -4.55 -17.25
N LEU A 145 12.04 -5.46 -16.42
CA LEU A 145 10.62 -5.65 -16.17
C LEU A 145 10.11 -4.63 -15.14
N LEU A 146 9.03 -3.94 -15.48
CA LEU A 146 8.42 -2.93 -14.61
C LEU A 146 7.25 -3.51 -13.80
N ASP A 147 6.88 -2.84 -12.70
CA ASP A 147 5.77 -3.27 -11.87
C ASP A 147 4.45 -3.08 -12.61
N VAL A 148 3.57 -4.07 -12.54
CA VAL A 148 2.25 -4.00 -13.17
C VAL A 148 1.41 -2.90 -12.51
N SER A 149 1.64 -2.65 -11.22
CA SER A 149 0.88 -1.71 -10.38
C SER A 149 1.30 -0.25 -10.54
N ASP A 150 2.33 0.05 -11.35
CA ASP A 150 2.85 1.41 -11.51
C ASP A 150 1.91 2.31 -12.33
N GLY A 151 0.89 1.74 -13.00
CA GLY A 151 -0.15 2.53 -13.65
C GLY A 151 0.30 3.29 -14.90
N HIS A 152 1.43 2.87 -15.49
CA HIS A 152 1.92 3.34 -16.78
C HIS A 152 1.82 2.26 -17.86
N VAL A 153 1.80 2.66 -19.13
CA VAL A 153 1.65 1.76 -20.29
C VAL A 153 2.89 0.89 -20.57
N LEU A 154 4.05 1.19 -19.97
CA LEU A 154 5.27 0.43 -20.23
C LEU A 154 5.29 -0.89 -19.45
N GLU A 155 5.36 -2.00 -20.16
CA GLU A 155 5.57 -3.32 -19.53
C GLU A 155 7.03 -3.56 -19.11
N GLY A 156 7.96 -2.87 -19.77
CA GLY A 156 9.39 -2.98 -19.47
C GLY A 156 10.25 -2.03 -20.29
N LEU A 157 11.43 -1.71 -19.77
CA LEU A 157 12.42 -0.85 -20.41
C LEU A 157 13.36 -1.67 -21.29
N ALA A 158 13.76 -1.11 -22.42
CA ALA A 158 14.84 -1.67 -23.21
C ALA A 158 16.18 -1.28 -22.57
N VAL A 159 16.93 -2.28 -22.12
CA VAL A 159 18.22 -2.12 -21.43
C VAL A 159 19.32 -2.92 -22.14
N GLY A 160 19.14 -3.21 -23.43
CA GLY A 160 20.13 -3.90 -24.27
C GLY A 160 21.56 -3.39 -24.09
N PRO A 161 21.80 -2.06 -24.17
CA PRO A 161 23.14 -1.49 -23.94
C PRO A 161 23.74 -1.78 -22.56
N LEU A 162 22.90 -2.03 -21.56
CA LEU A 162 23.29 -2.29 -20.16
C LEU A 162 23.19 -3.77 -19.77
N ALA A 163 22.75 -4.65 -20.67
CA ALA A 163 22.38 -6.03 -20.33
C ALA A 163 23.54 -6.82 -19.70
N GLY A 164 24.76 -6.61 -20.19
CA GLY A 164 25.96 -7.23 -19.63
C GLY A 164 26.25 -6.77 -18.20
N GLU A 165 26.15 -5.47 -17.93
CA GLU A 165 26.39 -4.90 -16.61
C GLU A 165 25.31 -5.32 -15.60
N LEU A 166 24.04 -5.15 -15.96
CA LEU A 166 22.90 -5.55 -15.14
C LEU A 166 22.90 -7.06 -14.88
N GLY A 167 23.29 -7.86 -15.87
CA GLY A 167 23.40 -9.31 -15.75
C GLY A 167 24.47 -9.73 -14.75
N ARG A 168 25.63 -9.06 -14.74
CA ARG A 168 26.68 -9.29 -13.72
C ARG A 168 26.20 -8.92 -12.32
N ALA A 169 25.53 -7.78 -12.17
CA ALA A 169 24.96 -7.35 -10.89
C ALA A 169 23.92 -8.37 -10.38
N GLN A 170 22.99 -8.80 -11.23
CA GLN A 170 21.97 -9.79 -10.87
C GLN A 170 22.59 -11.12 -10.44
N ARG A 171 23.61 -11.62 -11.16
CA ARG A 171 24.32 -12.85 -10.78
C ARG A 171 25.10 -12.71 -9.47
N ARG A 172 25.78 -11.59 -9.25
CA ARG A 172 26.52 -11.32 -8.02
C ARG A 172 25.59 -11.34 -6.81
N TRP A 173 24.45 -10.68 -6.91
CA TRP A 173 23.44 -10.70 -5.85
C TRP A 173 22.83 -12.09 -5.64
N ALA A 174 22.50 -12.80 -6.73
CA ALA A 174 21.98 -14.16 -6.64
C ALA A 174 22.99 -15.16 -6.07
N CYS A 175 24.30 -14.92 -6.21
CA CYS A 175 25.33 -15.70 -5.54
C CYS A 175 25.26 -15.45 -4.02
N LEU A 176 25.35 -14.18 -3.61
CA LEU A 176 25.33 -13.79 -2.20
C LEU A 176 24.04 -14.23 -1.46
N ALA A 177 22.89 -14.06 -2.11
CA ALA A 177 21.61 -14.47 -1.54
C ALA A 177 21.47 -16.00 -1.38
N ARG A 178 22.24 -16.80 -2.13
CA ARG A 178 22.26 -18.27 -2.01
C ARG A 178 23.26 -18.78 -0.99
N THR A 179 24.40 -18.13 -0.85
CA THR A 179 25.46 -18.53 0.07
C THR A 179 25.15 -18.22 1.55
N GLY A 180 24.01 -17.59 1.83
CA GLY A 180 23.62 -17.14 3.17
C GLY A 180 24.31 -15.84 3.56
N LEU A 181 23.61 -15.01 4.34
CA LEU A 181 24.14 -13.77 4.94
C LEU A 181 24.57 -13.98 6.40
N ASP A 182 24.75 -15.24 6.83
CA ASP A 182 24.97 -15.63 8.24
C ASP A 182 26.40 -15.40 8.75
N ALA A 183 27.21 -14.63 8.02
CA ALA A 183 28.56 -14.28 8.44
C ALA A 183 28.53 -13.17 9.51
N GLY A 184 28.40 -13.54 10.78
CA GLY A 184 28.73 -12.66 11.93
C GLY A 184 27.62 -12.36 12.94
N GLY A 185 26.59 -13.21 13.08
CA GLY A 185 25.61 -13.10 14.18
C GLY A 185 24.52 -12.03 14.04
N VAL A 186 24.71 -11.03 13.17
CA VAL A 186 23.68 -10.05 12.77
C VAL A 186 23.06 -10.48 11.43
N GLY A 187 22.45 -11.66 11.40
CA GLY A 187 21.85 -12.23 10.18
C GLY A 187 20.78 -11.30 9.58
N GLY A 188 20.76 -11.14 8.26
CA GLY A 188 19.75 -10.35 7.56
C GLY A 188 19.13 -11.16 6.44
N ALA A 189 17.79 -11.13 6.31
CA ALA A 189 17.18 -11.74 5.13
C ALA A 189 17.64 -10.98 3.87
N PRO A 190 17.94 -11.66 2.74
CA PRO A 190 18.37 -10.99 1.51
C PRO A 190 17.45 -9.82 1.09
N VAL A 191 16.15 -9.96 1.34
CA VAL A 191 15.16 -8.91 1.08
C VAL A 191 15.47 -7.62 1.83
N GLU A 192 15.86 -7.72 3.10
CA GLU A 192 16.08 -6.58 4.00
C GLU A 192 17.38 -5.86 3.65
N VAL A 193 18.46 -6.63 3.44
CA VAL A 193 19.76 -6.08 3.00
C VAL A 193 19.62 -5.35 1.66
N PHE A 194 18.90 -5.95 0.71
CA PHE A 194 18.62 -5.29 -0.57
C PHE A 194 17.76 -4.04 -0.39
N ALA A 195 16.77 -4.07 0.50
CA ALA A 195 15.90 -2.93 0.77
C ALA A 195 16.68 -1.74 1.34
N LEU A 196 17.59 -1.98 2.29
CA LEU A 196 18.49 -0.95 2.82
C LEU A 196 19.40 -0.38 1.74
N ALA A 197 20.07 -1.23 0.96
CA ALA A 197 20.96 -0.78 -0.11
C ALA A 197 20.21 0.02 -1.18
N ARG A 198 18.99 -0.40 -1.52
CA ARG A 198 18.12 0.35 -2.43
C ARG A 198 17.74 1.71 -1.84
N ALA A 199 17.42 1.77 -0.55
CA ALA A 199 17.10 3.02 0.13
C ALA A 199 18.28 4.02 0.11
N VAL A 200 19.48 3.55 0.40
CA VAL A 200 20.71 4.35 0.33
C VAL A 200 20.93 4.91 -1.07
N VAL A 201 20.97 4.04 -2.08
CA VAL A 201 21.28 4.44 -3.45
C VAL A 201 20.17 5.27 -4.10
N CYS A 202 18.90 4.98 -3.80
CA CYS A 202 17.81 5.83 -4.28
C CYS A 202 17.78 7.18 -3.57
N GLY A 203 18.20 7.26 -2.30
CA GLY A 203 18.34 8.56 -1.66
C GLY A 203 19.45 9.40 -2.30
N TRP A 204 20.59 8.78 -2.63
CA TRP A 204 21.63 9.42 -3.44
C TRP A 204 21.13 9.90 -4.81
N TRP A 205 20.25 9.13 -5.46
CA TRP A 205 19.65 9.49 -6.75
C TRP A 205 18.85 10.80 -6.72
N GLU A 206 18.24 11.12 -5.58
CA GLU A 206 17.46 12.35 -5.40
C GLU A 206 18.34 13.56 -5.00
N LEU A 207 19.59 13.34 -4.59
CA LEU A 207 20.49 14.41 -4.18
C LEU A 207 21.17 15.08 -5.38
N GLU A 208 20.95 16.39 -5.54
CA GLU A 208 21.58 17.17 -6.61
C GLU A 208 23.11 17.13 -6.55
N ALA A 209 23.69 17.33 -5.36
CA ALA A 209 25.14 17.26 -5.13
C ALA A 209 25.75 15.89 -5.51
N PHE A 210 24.96 14.80 -5.42
CA PHE A 210 25.41 13.49 -5.90
C PHE A 210 25.37 13.44 -7.43
N GLY A 211 24.30 13.94 -8.04
CA GLY A 211 24.13 14.01 -9.49
C GLY A 211 25.19 14.84 -10.21
N GLU A 212 25.70 15.91 -9.58
CA GLU A 212 26.80 16.74 -10.13
C GLU A 212 28.11 15.95 -10.29
N ARG A 213 28.38 15.02 -9.35
CA ARG A 213 29.62 14.23 -9.32
C ARG A 213 29.47 12.89 -10.04
N GLU A 214 28.28 12.30 -10.04
CA GLU A 214 28.01 11.00 -10.63
C GLU A 214 27.61 11.08 -12.11
N ARG A 215 28.58 10.84 -13.00
CA ARG A 215 28.37 10.84 -14.46
C ARG A 215 27.83 9.53 -15.01
N VAL A 216 27.99 8.39 -14.31
CA VAL A 216 27.60 7.08 -14.86
C VAL A 216 26.08 6.96 -14.96
N TRP A 217 25.35 7.48 -13.98
CA TRP A 217 23.90 7.41 -13.93
C TRP A 217 23.21 8.20 -15.05
N GLY A 218 23.74 9.40 -15.38
CA GLY A 218 23.27 10.19 -16.52
C GLY A 218 23.39 9.42 -17.83
N ARG A 219 24.58 8.89 -18.12
CA ARG A 219 24.82 8.11 -19.36
C ARG A 219 23.93 6.87 -19.45
N ARG A 220 23.74 6.13 -18.36
CA ARG A 220 22.84 4.97 -18.33
C ARG A 220 21.39 5.37 -18.58
N LEU A 221 20.93 6.48 -17.98
CA LEU A 221 19.58 6.98 -18.18
C LEU A 221 19.36 7.33 -19.66
N GLU A 222 20.29 8.06 -20.27
CA GLU A 222 20.26 8.38 -21.71
C GLU A 222 20.19 7.12 -22.57
N GLN A 223 21.03 6.11 -22.30
CA GLN A 223 21.01 4.83 -23.02
C GLN A 223 19.67 4.08 -22.90
N VAL A 224 19.07 4.07 -21.70
CA VAL A 224 17.79 3.40 -21.46
C VAL A 224 16.64 4.15 -22.15
N VAL A 225 16.64 5.48 -22.07
CA VAL A 225 15.63 6.31 -22.74
C VAL A 225 15.74 6.16 -24.26
N ALA A 226 16.94 6.25 -24.82
CA ALA A 226 17.20 6.09 -26.25
C ALA A 226 16.77 4.70 -26.75
N ALA A 227 17.12 3.63 -26.01
CA ALA A 227 16.76 2.27 -26.40
C ALA A 227 15.26 1.98 -26.26
N THR A 228 14.56 2.61 -25.31
CA THR A 228 13.11 2.39 -25.07
C THR A 228 12.23 3.23 -26.00
N GLY A 229 12.78 4.33 -26.52
CA GLY A 229 12.11 5.30 -27.36
C GLY A 229 11.33 6.35 -26.56
N PRO A 230 11.18 7.57 -27.11
CA PRO A 230 10.46 8.66 -26.45
C PRO A 230 8.99 8.30 -26.22
N ARG A 231 8.35 9.02 -25.29
CA ARG A 231 6.93 8.86 -24.97
C ARG A 231 6.26 10.21 -24.93
N GLU A 232 5.10 10.29 -25.55
CA GLU A 232 4.29 11.49 -25.56
C GLU A 232 3.90 11.87 -24.12
N GLY A 233 4.05 13.15 -23.79
CA GLY A 233 3.79 13.69 -22.44
C GLY A 233 4.82 13.30 -21.37
N TRP A 234 5.92 12.61 -21.72
CA TRP A 234 6.96 12.25 -20.75
C TRP A 234 8.19 13.14 -20.90
N GLY A 235 8.52 13.86 -19.82
CA GLY A 235 9.73 14.64 -19.68
C GLY A 235 10.83 13.91 -18.90
N VAL A 236 11.90 14.66 -18.59
CA VAL A 236 13.07 14.15 -17.84
C VAL A 236 12.66 13.57 -16.48
N THR A 237 11.73 14.20 -15.77
CA THR A 237 11.32 13.78 -14.42
C THR A 237 10.61 12.43 -14.43
N GLN A 238 9.72 12.17 -15.40
CA GLN A 238 9.06 10.87 -15.57
C GLN A 238 10.08 9.77 -15.86
N TRP A 239 11.01 10.03 -16.80
CA TRP A 239 12.06 9.07 -17.14
C TRP A 239 13.02 8.80 -15.99
N ARG A 240 13.42 9.83 -15.24
CA ARG A 240 14.24 9.68 -14.04
C ARG A 240 13.59 8.76 -13.02
N LEU A 241 12.26 8.84 -12.86
CA LEU A 241 11.54 7.99 -11.91
C LEU A 241 11.39 6.54 -12.42
N VAL A 242 10.92 6.36 -13.65
CA VAL A 242 10.62 5.03 -14.22
C VAL A 242 11.90 4.22 -14.46
N ALA A 243 12.95 4.85 -14.96
CA ALA A 243 14.22 4.18 -15.25
C ALA A 243 15.16 4.05 -14.04
N ARG A 244 14.87 4.71 -12.91
CA ARG A 244 15.73 4.75 -11.72
C ARG A 244 16.25 3.37 -11.35
N ASP A 245 15.34 2.44 -11.07
CA ASP A 245 15.69 1.12 -10.54
C ASP A 245 16.58 0.35 -11.53
N ALA A 246 16.40 0.50 -12.85
CA ALA A 246 17.28 -0.12 -13.85
C ALA A 246 18.67 0.55 -13.88
N VAL A 247 18.72 1.87 -13.80
CA VAL A 247 19.98 2.65 -13.87
C VAL A 247 20.86 2.43 -12.65
N VAL A 248 20.26 2.41 -11.45
CA VAL A 248 20.98 2.32 -10.18
C VAL A 248 21.21 0.89 -9.72
N PHE A 249 20.59 -0.11 -10.35
CA PHE A 249 20.66 -1.51 -9.92
C PHE A 249 22.10 -2.03 -9.69
N PRO A 250 23.10 -1.78 -10.56
CA PRO A 250 24.46 -2.21 -10.31
C PRO A 250 25.06 -1.65 -9.01
N HIS A 251 24.74 -0.38 -8.71
CA HIS A 251 25.18 0.30 -7.49
C HIS A 251 24.44 -0.22 -6.26
N VAL A 252 23.13 -0.50 -6.37
CA VAL A 252 22.36 -1.15 -5.30
C VAL A 252 22.99 -2.48 -4.93
N VAL A 253 23.32 -3.32 -5.91
CA VAL A 253 24.00 -4.60 -5.66
C VAL A 253 25.38 -4.39 -5.05
N ALA A 254 26.15 -3.43 -5.54
CA ALA A 254 27.49 -3.16 -5.01
C ALA A 254 27.44 -2.70 -3.54
N VAL A 255 26.52 -1.81 -3.19
CA VAL A 255 26.28 -1.38 -1.80
C VAL A 255 25.76 -2.55 -0.97
N ALA A 256 24.80 -3.33 -1.46
CA ALA A 256 24.24 -4.47 -0.73
C ALA A 256 25.31 -5.51 -0.40
N VAL A 257 26.16 -5.86 -1.38
CA VAL A 257 27.30 -6.76 -1.15
C VAL A 257 28.30 -6.14 -0.20
N ALA A 258 28.62 -4.86 -0.35
CA ALA A 258 29.59 -4.20 0.52
C ALA A 258 29.12 -4.12 1.98
N VAL A 259 27.84 -3.79 2.22
CA VAL A 259 27.23 -3.74 3.56
C VAL A 259 27.09 -5.14 4.16
N ALA A 260 26.73 -6.14 3.36
CA ALA A 260 26.72 -7.54 3.80
C ALA A 260 28.12 -8.01 4.21
N CYS A 261 29.12 -7.80 3.35
CA CYS A 261 30.51 -8.13 3.66
C CYS A 261 31.08 -7.29 4.81
N ALA A 262 30.58 -6.07 5.02
CA ALA A 262 30.99 -5.21 6.13
C ALA A 262 30.63 -5.78 7.50
N LEU A 263 29.53 -6.53 7.61
CA LEU A 263 29.15 -7.20 8.85
C LEU A 263 29.99 -8.46 9.11
N ALA A 264 30.56 -9.06 8.08
CA ALA A 264 31.56 -10.11 8.23
C ALA A 264 32.95 -9.58 8.61
N ASP A 265 33.17 -8.25 8.56
CA ASP A 265 34.44 -7.59 8.79
C ASP A 265 34.45 -6.86 10.16
N PRO A 266 35.18 -7.38 11.17
CA PRO A 266 35.29 -6.74 12.49
C PRO A 266 35.79 -5.30 12.44
N ARG A 267 36.55 -4.91 11.41
CA ARG A 267 37.05 -3.53 11.26
C ARG A 267 35.93 -2.56 10.92
N LEU A 268 34.97 -2.96 10.09
CA LEU A 268 33.82 -2.14 9.72
C LEU A 268 32.80 -2.02 10.85
N GLN A 269 32.63 -3.09 11.63
CA GLN A 269 31.90 -3.04 12.89
C GLN A 269 32.53 -2.03 13.86
N HIS A 270 33.87 -2.05 14.00
CA HIS A 270 34.61 -1.10 14.85
C HIS A 270 34.53 0.36 14.32
N LEU A 271 34.57 0.55 13.00
CA LEU A 271 34.37 1.86 12.36
C LEU A 271 32.95 2.40 12.58
N ALA A 272 31.93 1.54 12.51
CA ALA A 272 30.54 1.90 12.79
C ALA A 272 30.30 2.19 14.28
N ALA A 273 30.93 1.40 15.17
CA ALA A 273 30.84 1.53 16.62
C ALA A 273 31.50 2.81 17.18
N GLY A 274 32.35 3.47 16.39
CA GLY A 274 33.04 4.68 16.83
C GLY A 274 34.05 4.36 17.92
N GLY A 275 35.21 3.81 17.54
CA GLY A 275 36.36 3.76 18.43
C GLY A 275 36.77 5.17 18.86
N ASP A 276 36.37 5.54 20.08
CA ASP A 276 37.11 6.39 21.03
C ASP A 276 36.73 5.94 22.45
N ARG A 277 37.27 4.79 22.87
CA ARG A 277 37.36 4.46 24.30
C ARG A 277 38.60 5.16 24.83
N GLY A 278 38.49 6.45 25.12
CA GLY A 278 39.56 7.17 25.81
C GLY A 278 39.56 8.67 25.57
N GLN A 279 38.67 9.40 26.24
CA GLN A 279 39.00 10.59 27.05
C GLN A 279 37.71 11.25 27.53
N VAL A 280 37.43 11.02 28.82
CA VAL A 280 36.61 11.93 29.61
C VAL A 280 37.42 13.21 29.75
N GLY A 281 36.97 14.32 29.16
CA GLY A 281 37.67 15.59 29.33
C GLY A 281 37.18 16.73 28.43
N VAL A 282 36.33 17.58 29.02
CA VAL A 282 36.18 19.01 28.71
C VAL A 282 35.39 19.41 27.45
N ARG A 283 34.44 20.32 27.70
CA ARG A 283 33.61 21.05 26.74
C ARG A 283 34.46 21.66 25.61
N GLY A 284 34.18 21.24 24.38
CA GLY A 284 34.68 21.87 23.16
C GLY A 284 34.14 21.12 21.94
N ALA A 285 33.36 21.79 21.10
CA ALA A 285 32.73 21.23 19.91
C ALA A 285 33.76 20.90 18.82
N ALA A 286 34.51 19.80 18.97
CA ALA A 286 35.14 19.13 17.86
C ALA A 286 34.12 18.12 17.29
N ARG A 287 33.64 18.34 16.07
CA ARG A 287 32.73 17.43 15.34
C ARG A 287 33.39 16.06 15.20
N GLY A 288 33.19 15.18 16.18
CA GLY A 288 33.58 13.79 16.12
C GLY A 288 32.90 13.12 14.92
N ARG A 289 33.70 12.47 14.06
CA ARG A 289 33.21 11.77 12.86
C ARG A 289 32.14 10.75 13.25
N SER A 290 30.94 10.89 12.69
CA SER A 290 29.86 9.92 12.92
C SER A 290 30.24 8.55 12.33
N GLY A 291 29.76 7.46 12.94
CA GLY A 291 30.02 6.10 12.41
C GLY A 291 29.55 5.91 10.97
N GLY A 292 28.50 6.64 10.55
CA GLY A 292 28.01 6.67 9.18
C GLY A 292 29.03 7.22 8.17
N GLU A 293 29.73 8.30 8.51
CA GLU A 293 30.76 8.90 7.64
C GLU A 293 31.95 7.95 7.39
N ARG A 294 32.38 7.20 8.42
CA ARG A 294 33.48 6.24 8.31
C ARG A 294 33.11 5.07 7.39
N VAL A 295 31.88 4.57 7.54
CA VAL A 295 31.33 3.55 6.64
C VAL A 295 31.20 4.09 5.22
N ALA A 296 30.70 5.31 5.05
CA ALA A 296 30.56 5.95 3.74
C ALA A 296 31.91 6.15 3.04
N ALA A 297 32.98 6.46 3.78
CA ALA A 297 34.32 6.58 3.23
C ALA A 297 34.89 5.24 2.72
N GLU A 298 34.70 4.15 3.47
CA GLU A 298 35.10 2.80 3.04
C GLU A 298 34.29 2.33 1.83
N LEU A 299 32.96 2.53 1.84
CA LEU A 299 32.11 2.26 0.68
C LEU A 299 32.54 3.11 -0.52
N GLY A 300 32.88 4.38 -0.30
CA GLY A 300 33.44 5.28 -1.30
C GLY A 300 34.69 4.72 -1.95
N ARG A 301 35.65 4.23 -1.16
CA ARG A 301 36.86 3.58 -1.71
C ARG A 301 36.52 2.34 -2.55
N ARG A 302 35.66 1.44 -2.04
CA ARG A 302 35.26 0.20 -2.75
C ARG A 302 34.49 0.47 -4.04
N LEU A 303 33.73 1.57 -4.08
CA LEU A 303 32.94 1.97 -5.24
C LEU A 303 33.68 2.92 -6.19
N GLY A 304 34.94 3.29 -5.92
CA GLY A 304 35.68 4.28 -6.71
C GLY A 304 35.09 5.70 -6.63
N ARG A 305 34.43 6.03 -5.51
CA ARG A 305 33.76 7.30 -5.22
C ARG A 305 34.23 7.84 -3.87
N PRO A 306 35.50 8.27 -3.74
CA PRO A 306 36.07 8.69 -2.44
C PRO A 306 35.31 9.87 -1.81
N TRP A 307 34.59 10.64 -2.62
CA TRP A 307 33.75 11.77 -2.21
C TRP A 307 32.43 11.37 -1.54
N LEU A 308 32.03 10.09 -1.50
CA LEU A 308 30.78 9.65 -0.85
C LEU A 308 30.67 10.09 0.61
N ARG A 309 31.82 10.19 1.30
CA ARG A 309 31.90 10.66 2.67
C ARG A 309 31.28 12.06 2.86
N GLU A 310 31.52 12.97 1.90
CA GLU A 310 31.07 14.36 1.99
C GLU A 310 29.56 14.45 1.79
N VAL A 311 29.02 13.62 0.91
CA VAL A 311 27.58 13.54 0.65
C VAL A 311 26.83 12.95 1.84
N GLU A 312 27.36 11.89 2.45
CA GLU A 312 26.74 11.28 3.64
C GLU A 312 26.81 12.19 4.87
N ALA A 313 27.91 12.93 5.05
CA ALA A 313 28.04 13.91 6.14
C ALA A 313 26.97 15.02 6.08
N ALA A 314 26.54 15.41 4.88
CA ALA A 314 25.56 16.48 4.68
C ALA A 314 24.10 16.02 4.81
N TRP A 315 23.81 14.74 4.57
CA TRP A 315 22.44 14.22 4.41
C TRP A 315 21.97 13.29 5.54
N ALA A 316 22.89 12.74 6.35
CA ALA A 316 22.58 11.81 7.45
C ALA A 316 21.57 10.72 7.04
N GLY A 317 21.86 10.02 5.94
CA GLY A 317 20.94 9.14 5.24
C GLY A 317 20.70 7.77 5.91
N PRO A 318 20.06 6.83 5.19
CA PRO A 318 19.74 5.50 5.69
C PRO A 318 20.99 4.71 6.12
N LEU A 319 22.14 4.97 5.48
CA LEU A 319 23.42 4.36 5.83
C LEU A 319 23.90 4.79 7.22
N SER A 320 23.71 6.08 7.55
CA SER A 320 24.07 6.64 8.86
C SER A 320 23.18 6.06 9.98
N VAL A 321 21.87 5.91 9.71
CA VAL A 321 20.93 5.27 10.65
C VAL A 321 21.28 3.79 10.86
N TRP A 322 21.62 3.08 9.79
CA TRP A 322 22.08 1.69 9.87
C TRP A 322 23.38 1.57 10.69
N ALA A 323 24.38 2.41 10.43
CA ALA A 323 25.65 2.38 11.15
C ALA A 323 25.46 2.60 12.67
N GLN A 324 24.56 3.52 13.04
CA GLN A 324 24.17 3.72 14.45
C GLN A 324 23.43 2.52 15.05
N ALA A 325 22.58 1.84 14.27
CA ALA A 325 21.90 0.62 14.72
C ALA A 325 22.90 -0.53 14.97
N VAL A 326 23.86 -0.71 14.07
CA VAL A 326 24.97 -1.66 14.24
C VAL A 326 25.77 -1.32 15.50
N ALA A 327 26.19 -0.06 15.67
CA ALA A 327 26.93 0.37 16.86
C ALA A 327 26.19 0.06 18.18
N ARG A 328 24.87 0.32 18.22
CA ARG A 328 24.02 0.05 19.39
C ARG A 328 23.89 -1.44 19.68
N ALA A 329 23.78 -2.28 18.65
CA ALA A 329 23.71 -3.73 18.81
C ALA A 329 24.98 -4.30 19.46
N HIS A 330 26.14 -3.70 19.21
CA HIS A 330 27.43 -4.14 19.77
C HIS A 330 27.74 -3.58 21.17
N SER A 331 27.02 -2.53 21.60
CA SER A 331 27.32 -1.81 22.85
C SER A 331 26.43 -2.21 24.03
N ARG A 332 25.39 -3.03 23.81
CA ARG A 332 24.42 -3.43 24.84
C ARG A 332 24.65 -4.87 25.31
N PRO A 333 24.42 -5.18 26.61
CA PRO A 333 24.43 -6.55 27.11
C PRO A 333 23.34 -7.40 26.41
N VAL A 334 23.62 -8.70 26.29
CA VAL A 334 22.92 -9.70 25.47
C VAL A 334 21.39 -9.71 25.65
N ASP A 335 20.88 -9.29 26.82
CA ASP A 335 19.48 -9.46 27.20
C ASP A 335 18.53 -8.33 26.75
N SER A 336 19.01 -7.30 26.04
CA SER A 336 18.17 -6.15 25.59
C SER A 336 18.29 -5.82 24.09
N VAL A 337 18.88 -6.72 23.30
CA VAL A 337 19.19 -6.45 21.88
C VAL A 337 17.91 -6.53 21.03
N PRO A 338 17.52 -5.46 20.31
CA PRO A 338 16.51 -5.58 19.27
C PRO A 338 17.01 -6.58 18.22
N GLY A 339 16.19 -7.59 17.88
CA GLY A 339 16.61 -8.66 16.98
C GLY A 339 17.16 -8.18 15.62
N PRO A 340 17.85 -9.05 14.84
CA PRO A 340 18.57 -8.67 13.63
C PRO A 340 17.74 -7.88 12.61
N ALA A 341 16.44 -8.14 12.53
CA ALA A 341 15.47 -7.41 11.70
C ALA A 341 15.45 -5.89 11.96
N HIS A 342 15.78 -5.44 13.18
CA HIS A 342 15.79 -4.03 13.54
C HIS A 342 17.02 -3.29 12.98
N VAL A 343 18.14 -3.97 12.72
CA VAL A 343 19.34 -3.37 12.11
C VAL A 343 19.08 -3.07 10.63
N TRP A 344 18.34 -3.95 9.96
CA TRP A 344 18.04 -3.83 8.52
C TRP A 344 16.80 -3.00 8.20
N TRP A 345 16.10 -2.51 9.24
CA TRP A 345 14.85 -1.78 9.09
C TRP A 345 15.07 -0.38 8.49
N VAL A 346 14.45 -0.13 7.34
CA VAL A 346 14.43 1.19 6.70
C VAL A 346 13.24 2.01 7.19
N ARG A 347 13.54 3.14 7.86
CA ARG A 347 12.53 4.12 8.30
C ARG A 347 11.71 4.64 7.12
N SER A 348 10.43 4.94 7.33
CA SER A 348 9.51 5.40 6.28
C SER A 348 10.02 6.60 5.48
N VAL A 349 10.65 7.58 6.16
CA VAL A 349 11.28 8.78 5.58
C VAL A 349 12.36 8.44 4.55
N HIS A 350 13.03 7.31 4.71
CA HIS A 350 14.11 6.86 3.85
C HIS A 350 13.65 5.86 2.78
N ARG A 351 12.36 5.51 2.73
CA ARG A 351 11.85 4.58 1.71
C ARG A 351 11.81 5.28 0.36
N PRO A 352 12.36 4.69 -0.71
CA PRO A 352 12.32 5.27 -2.04
C PRO A 352 10.88 5.52 -2.50
N VAL A 353 10.66 6.61 -3.22
CA VAL A 353 9.38 6.87 -3.89
C VAL A 353 9.15 5.78 -4.94
N GLU A 354 8.06 5.02 -4.82
CA GLU A 354 7.70 4.02 -5.84
C GLU A 354 7.14 4.71 -7.10
N VAL A 355 7.34 4.08 -8.26
CA VAL A 355 7.07 4.69 -9.58
C VAL A 355 5.61 5.08 -9.72
N GLY A 356 4.67 4.20 -9.42
CA GLY A 356 3.24 4.51 -9.54
C GLY A 356 2.77 5.72 -8.72
N PRO A 357 2.99 5.77 -7.39
CA PRO A 357 2.70 6.96 -6.60
C PRO A 357 3.41 8.22 -7.10
N GLY A 358 4.68 8.12 -7.50
CA GLY A 358 5.44 9.27 -8.00
C GLY A 358 4.91 9.82 -9.32
N LEU A 359 4.53 8.96 -10.27
CA LEU A 359 3.91 9.40 -11.53
C LEU A 359 2.56 10.09 -11.30
N ARG A 360 1.74 9.58 -10.36
CA ARG A 360 0.48 10.24 -9.98
C ARG A 360 0.70 11.62 -9.36
N ALA A 361 1.72 11.76 -8.53
CA ALA A 361 2.09 13.06 -7.96
C ALA A 361 2.51 14.05 -9.06
N LEU A 362 3.36 13.62 -10.01
CA LEU A 362 3.78 14.45 -11.13
C LEU A 362 2.61 14.88 -12.03
N ALA A 363 1.69 13.97 -12.33
CA ALA A 363 0.49 14.28 -13.11
C ALA A 363 -0.43 15.28 -12.38
N GLY A 364 -0.57 15.14 -11.06
CA GLY A 364 -1.32 16.08 -10.22
C GLY A 364 -0.76 17.50 -10.28
N SER A 365 0.57 17.63 -10.19
CA SER A 365 1.26 18.92 -10.26
C SER A 365 1.16 19.59 -11.65
N ALA A 366 1.16 18.82 -12.73
CA ALA A 366 0.97 19.35 -14.08
C ALA A 366 -0.47 19.87 -14.31
N ALA A 367 -1.48 19.17 -13.77
CA ALA A 367 -2.87 19.61 -13.83
C ALA A 367 -3.12 20.90 -13.02
N GLU A 368 -2.42 21.07 -11.89
CA GLU A 368 -2.45 22.31 -11.11
C GLU A 368 -1.75 23.48 -11.83
N ALA A 369 -0.65 23.21 -12.55
CA ALA A 369 0.06 24.23 -13.33
C ALA A 369 -0.73 24.72 -14.56
N GLY A 370 -1.48 23.83 -15.23
CA GLY A 370 -2.32 24.19 -16.39
C GLY A 370 -3.58 24.98 -16.04
N ALA A 371 -4.08 24.85 -14.81
CA ALA A 371 -5.25 25.60 -14.33
C ALA A 371 -4.95 27.06 -13.94
N GLY A 372 -3.67 27.45 -13.89
CA GLY A 372 -3.23 28.81 -13.52
C GLY A 372 -2.99 29.77 -14.70
N GLY A 373 -3.34 29.39 -15.94
CA GLY A 373 -3.04 30.16 -17.15
C GLY A 373 -4.23 30.84 -17.85
N GLY A 374 -5.41 30.93 -17.22
CA GLY A 374 -6.62 31.48 -17.83
C GLY A 374 -7.00 32.88 -17.33
N GLY A 375 -6.49 33.91 -18.01
CA GLY A 375 -6.86 35.33 -17.94
C GLY A 375 -5.80 36.08 -18.75
N ASP A 376 -6.06 36.75 -19.87
CA ASP A 376 -7.16 37.68 -20.18
C ASP A 376 -7.36 37.81 -21.72
N GLY A 377 -8.49 38.36 -22.16
CA GLY A 377 -8.91 38.41 -23.58
C GLY A 377 -8.21 39.45 -24.48
N GLY A 378 -8.28 39.22 -25.79
CA GLY A 378 -7.93 40.19 -26.84
C GLY A 378 -8.27 39.66 -28.24
N ARG A 379 -9.18 40.36 -28.93
CA ARG A 379 -9.83 39.99 -30.20
C ARG A 379 -9.13 40.68 -31.39
N ALA A 380 -9.23 40.04 -32.56
CA ALA A 380 -9.06 40.54 -33.94
C ALA A 380 -7.68 40.48 -34.61
N GLY A 381 -7.68 39.97 -35.85
CA GLY A 381 -6.60 40.14 -36.84
C GLY A 381 -6.30 38.91 -37.70
N SER A 382 -7.01 38.77 -38.82
CA SER A 382 -6.74 37.83 -39.91
C SER A 382 -5.39 38.07 -40.59
N GLY A 383 -4.68 37.01 -40.95
CA GLY A 383 -3.52 37.08 -41.85
C GLY A 383 -2.88 35.72 -42.09
N VAL A 384 -2.95 35.22 -43.32
CA VAL A 384 -2.30 34.01 -43.82
C VAL A 384 -0.82 34.28 -44.06
N ALA A 385 0.08 33.40 -43.61
CA ALA A 385 1.31 32.98 -44.31
C ALA A 385 2.06 31.89 -43.52
N GLU A 386 2.47 30.84 -44.23
CA GLU A 386 3.37 29.78 -43.80
C GLU A 386 4.85 30.14 -44.16
N PRO A 387 5.86 29.26 -43.97
CA PRO A 387 6.82 29.29 -42.87
C PRO A 387 8.21 29.83 -43.25
N ALA A 388 9.01 30.23 -42.26
CA ALA A 388 10.44 30.48 -42.45
C ALA A 388 11.29 29.91 -41.30
N VAL A 389 12.26 29.11 -41.72
CA VAL A 389 13.37 28.52 -40.97
C VAL A 389 14.30 29.63 -40.48
N GLY A 390 14.74 29.57 -39.22
CA GLY A 390 15.71 30.53 -38.70
C GLY A 390 16.21 30.19 -37.31
N ALA A 391 17.48 29.77 -37.24
CA ALA A 391 18.21 29.44 -36.04
C ALA A 391 18.31 30.61 -35.03
N GLY A 392 18.38 30.30 -33.74
CA GLY A 392 18.70 31.29 -32.72
C GLY A 392 18.45 30.81 -31.29
N ARG A 393 19.26 29.88 -30.79
CA ARG A 393 19.33 29.56 -29.35
C ARG A 393 19.97 30.76 -28.63
N THR A 394 19.18 31.64 -28.04
CA THR A 394 19.65 32.54 -27.00
C THR A 394 19.39 31.90 -25.64
N ALA A 395 20.47 31.77 -24.88
CA ALA A 395 20.49 31.23 -23.53
C ALA A 395 19.57 32.07 -22.62
N GLY A 396 18.47 31.47 -22.18
CA GLY A 396 17.66 31.97 -21.07
C GLY A 396 18.45 31.85 -19.78
N VAL A 397 19.24 32.87 -19.47
CA VAL A 397 19.79 33.11 -18.13
C VAL A 397 18.62 33.26 -17.17
N VAL A 398 18.33 32.21 -16.40
CA VAL A 398 17.39 32.29 -15.28
C VAL A 398 18.05 33.15 -14.20
N PRO A 399 17.46 34.28 -13.77
CA PRO A 399 18.04 35.09 -12.71
C PRO A 399 18.15 34.26 -11.43
N ARG A 400 19.37 34.20 -10.87
CA ARG A 400 19.62 33.66 -9.54
C ARG A 400 18.81 34.48 -8.54
N ARG A 401 17.73 33.92 -7.98
CA ARG A 401 17.01 34.51 -6.85
C ARG A 401 17.88 34.43 -5.60
N SER A 402 18.65 35.47 -5.32
CA SER A 402 19.19 35.76 -4.00
C SER A 402 18.07 36.32 -3.11
N GLY A 403 17.18 35.45 -2.65
CA GLY A 403 16.20 35.79 -1.61
C GLY A 403 16.44 34.87 -0.43
N HIS A 404 16.81 35.42 0.72
CA HIS A 404 16.69 34.71 2.00
C HIS A 404 15.24 34.21 2.11
N GLY A 405 15.03 32.98 2.60
CA GLY A 405 13.79 32.19 2.46
C GLY A 405 12.47 32.78 2.98
N ASP A 406 12.44 34.06 3.29
CA ASP A 406 11.31 34.85 3.80
C ASP A 406 10.14 34.89 2.81
N GLY A 407 10.40 34.90 1.50
CA GLY A 407 9.33 34.79 0.50
C GLY A 407 8.57 33.46 0.54
N ARG A 408 9.28 32.36 0.87
CA ARG A 408 8.68 31.03 1.01
C ARG A 408 7.96 30.88 2.36
N LYS A 409 8.50 31.49 3.42
CA LYS A 409 7.85 31.56 4.75
C LYS A 409 6.55 32.37 4.69
N ARG A 410 6.59 33.59 4.16
CA ARG A 410 5.41 34.45 3.97
C ARG A 410 4.33 33.77 3.12
N ARG A 411 4.72 33.12 2.01
CA ARG A 411 3.79 32.36 1.18
C ARG A 411 3.20 31.15 1.92
N GLY A 412 3.99 30.48 2.77
CA GLY A 412 3.53 29.38 3.62
C GLY A 412 2.53 29.84 4.68
N GLU A 413 2.76 30.99 5.31
CA GLU A 413 1.86 31.63 6.28
C GLU A 413 0.55 32.10 5.63
N GLN A 414 0.63 32.69 4.43
CA GLN A 414 -0.54 33.08 3.65
C GLN A 414 -1.42 31.87 3.28
N LEU A 415 -0.82 30.79 2.77
CA LEU A 415 -1.54 29.54 2.46
C LEU A 415 -2.11 28.84 3.69
N PHE A 416 -1.49 29.04 4.86
CA PHE A 416 -2.03 28.55 6.12
C PHE A 416 -3.26 29.34 6.55
N THR A 417 -3.18 30.67 6.47
CA THR A 417 -4.28 31.58 6.82
C THR A 417 -5.48 31.35 5.91
N GLU A 418 -5.26 31.28 4.60
CA GLU A 418 -6.30 30.96 3.61
C GLU A 418 -6.95 29.59 3.88
N GLY A 419 -6.14 28.56 4.18
CA GLY A 419 -6.66 27.24 4.53
C GLY A 419 -7.47 27.21 5.82
N LEU A 420 -7.09 28.02 6.82
CA LEU A 420 -7.82 28.15 8.08
C LEU A 420 -9.17 28.86 7.90
N GLU A 421 -9.23 29.89 7.08
CA GLU A 421 -10.49 30.56 6.73
C GLU A 421 -11.45 29.62 6.01
N GLN A 422 -10.96 28.85 5.04
CA GLN A 422 -11.75 27.84 4.36
C GLN A 422 -12.21 26.72 5.31
N ALA A 423 -11.37 26.33 6.27
CA ALA A 423 -11.74 25.39 7.33
C ALA A 423 -12.88 25.92 8.19
N ARG A 424 -12.84 27.20 8.60
CA ARG A 424 -13.92 27.87 9.35
C ARG A 424 -15.23 27.88 8.58
N VAL A 425 -15.20 28.27 7.30
CA VAL A 425 -16.40 28.26 6.43
C VAL A 425 -16.98 26.85 6.31
N HIS A 426 -16.12 25.84 6.20
CA HIS A 426 -16.57 24.45 6.10
C HIS A 426 -17.17 23.94 7.41
N VAL A 427 -16.55 24.21 8.56
CA VAL A 427 -17.07 23.84 9.89
C VAL A 427 -18.39 24.55 10.17
N ALA A 428 -18.55 25.81 9.79
CA ALA A 428 -19.84 26.51 9.91
C ALA A 428 -20.97 25.83 9.12
N ARG A 429 -20.66 25.18 8.00
CA ARG A 429 -21.66 24.50 7.15
C ARG A 429 -21.92 23.04 7.52
N HIS A 430 -20.90 22.32 7.95
CA HIS A 430 -20.96 20.85 8.12
C HIS A 430 -20.62 20.37 9.54
N GLY A 431 -20.09 21.26 10.39
CA GLY A 431 -19.77 20.98 11.79
C GLY A 431 -18.61 20.00 12.01
N HIS A 432 -17.73 19.79 11.01
CA HIS A 432 -16.57 18.90 11.11
C HIS A 432 -15.52 19.11 10.01
N LEU A 433 -14.29 18.62 10.21
CA LEU A 433 -13.17 18.67 9.25
C LEU A 433 -12.83 17.31 8.60
N ALA A 434 -13.72 16.33 8.65
CA ALA A 434 -13.53 15.00 8.06
C ALA A 434 -13.81 14.96 6.54
N LEU A 435 -13.02 15.67 5.74
CA LEU A 435 -13.14 15.69 4.27
C LEU A 435 -12.46 14.51 3.57
N ALA A 436 -13.01 14.11 2.42
CA ALA A 436 -12.34 13.20 1.49
C ALA A 436 -11.52 13.99 0.46
N HIS A 437 -10.35 13.46 0.07
CA HIS A 437 -9.44 14.04 -0.92
C HIS A 437 -10.04 14.19 -2.34
N THR A 438 -11.22 13.61 -2.59
CA THR A 438 -11.87 13.60 -3.91
C THR A 438 -13.21 14.35 -3.82
N GLY A 439 -13.22 15.61 -4.24
CA GLY A 439 -14.45 16.31 -4.62
C GLY A 439 -14.92 17.47 -3.75
N SER A 440 -14.20 17.86 -2.69
CA SER A 440 -14.57 19.04 -1.91
C SER A 440 -13.78 20.28 -2.36
N ARG A 441 -14.15 20.80 -3.54
CA ARG A 441 -13.84 22.20 -3.84
C ARG A 441 -14.78 23.03 -2.99
N VAL A 442 -14.26 23.66 -1.93
CA VAL A 442 -14.99 24.75 -1.28
C VAL A 442 -15.03 25.90 -2.28
N ALA A 443 -16.12 26.69 -2.27
CA ALA A 443 -16.30 27.80 -3.20
C ALA A 443 -15.04 28.69 -3.22
N GLY A 444 -14.39 28.82 -4.38
CA GLY A 444 -13.13 29.57 -4.53
C GLY A 444 -11.93 28.78 -5.09
N GLY A 445 -12.07 27.48 -5.38
CA GLY A 445 -11.00 26.69 -6.05
C GLY A 445 -9.92 26.14 -5.11
N PHE A 446 -9.98 26.43 -3.80
CA PHE A 446 -9.09 25.88 -2.79
C PHE A 446 -9.50 24.44 -2.38
N ASP A 447 -8.58 23.48 -2.50
CA ASP A 447 -8.80 22.07 -2.10
C ASP A 447 -8.51 21.88 -0.60
N LEU A 448 -9.51 22.20 0.22
CA LEU A 448 -9.43 22.06 1.68
C LEU A 448 -9.16 20.61 2.11
N GLY A 449 -9.66 19.62 1.37
CA GLY A 449 -9.43 18.20 1.66
C GLY A 449 -7.96 17.79 1.50
N ARG A 450 -7.31 18.25 0.42
CA ARG A 450 -5.87 18.07 0.19
C ARG A 450 -5.03 18.86 1.19
N TRP A 451 -5.42 20.10 1.51
CA TRP A 451 -4.73 20.91 2.51
C TRP A 451 -4.72 20.23 3.88
N LEU A 452 -5.88 19.81 4.40
CA LEU A 452 -5.98 19.08 5.68
C LEU A 452 -5.20 17.76 5.67
N ALA A 453 -5.20 17.02 4.56
CA ALA A 453 -4.41 15.79 4.44
C ALA A 453 -2.89 16.08 4.55
N GLY A 454 -2.43 17.14 3.88
CA GLY A 454 -1.04 17.60 3.98
C GLY A 454 -0.68 18.06 5.40
N ARG A 455 -1.60 18.75 6.11
CA ARG A 455 -1.40 19.17 7.50
C ARG A 455 -1.35 18.00 8.48
N ARG A 456 -2.19 16.98 8.30
CA ARG A 456 -2.15 15.74 9.11
C ARG A 456 -0.84 14.98 8.94
N VAL A 457 -0.32 14.86 7.71
CA VAL A 457 1.00 14.25 7.44
C VAL A 457 2.13 15.08 8.07
N ALA A 458 1.99 16.40 8.05
CA ALA A 458 2.95 17.35 8.61
C ALA A 458 2.64 17.76 10.06
N ALA A 459 1.79 17.02 10.80
CA ALA A 459 1.29 17.44 12.11
C ALA A 459 2.42 17.68 13.12
N ALA A 460 3.48 16.85 13.06
CA ALA A 460 4.66 16.98 13.91
C ALA A 460 5.53 18.22 13.60
N SER A 461 5.26 18.93 12.50
CA SER A 461 5.98 20.14 12.07
C SER A 461 5.13 21.40 12.13
N LEU A 462 3.90 21.31 12.62
CA LEU A 462 3.06 22.47 12.92
C LEU A 462 3.53 23.14 14.21
N THR A 463 3.38 24.46 14.28
CA THR A 463 3.58 25.16 15.55
C THR A 463 2.45 24.79 16.53
N ALA A 464 2.71 24.95 17.82
CA ALA A 464 1.69 24.72 18.85
C ALA A 464 0.44 25.58 18.62
N GLU A 465 0.63 26.84 18.20
CA GLU A 465 -0.45 27.78 17.86
C GLU A 465 -1.28 27.31 16.65
N GLN A 466 -0.63 26.85 15.58
CA GLN A 466 -1.32 26.31 14.41
C GLN A 466 -2.13 25.05 14.72
N THR A 467 -1.63 24.24 15.65
CA THR A 467 -2.32 23.03 16.12
C THR A 467 -3.54 23.41 16.95
N ALA A 468 -3.39 24.36 17.88
CA ALA A 468 -4.49 24.88 18.70
C ALA A 468 -5.63 25.45 17.86
N TRP A 469 -5.33 26.24 16.81
CA TRP A 469 -6.36 26.78 15.91
C TRP A 469 -7.14 25.70 15.16
N LEU A 470 -6.53 24.55 14.84
CA LEU A 470 -7.23 23.44 14.19
C LEU A 470 -8.03 22.60 15.19
N GLU A 471 -7.52 22.43 16.42
CA GLU A 471 -8.21 21.75 17.52
C GLU A 471 -9.44 22.51 17.99
N GLU A 472 -9.40 23.85 17.99
CA GLU A 472 -10.54 24.73 18.28
C GLU A 472 -11.69 24.52 17.27
N LEU A 473 -11.36 24.25 16.00
CA LEU A 473 -12.36 24.03 14.95
C LEU A 473 -12.96 22.62 14.96
N ASP A 474 -12.14 21.60 15.21
CA ASP A 474 -12.59 20.21 15.34
C ASP A 474 -11.63 19.46 16.27
N PRO A 475 -12.06 19.06 17.48
CA PRO A 475 -11.22 18.29 18.42
C PRO A 475 -10.69 16.99 17.81
N TRP A 476 -11.38 16.45 16.80
CA TRP A 476 -11.00 15.26 16.06
C TRP A 476 -10.51 15.60 14.65
N TRP A 477 -9.88 16.75 14.44
CA TRP A 477 -9.29 17.10 13.14
C TRP A 477 -8.16 16.12 12.74
N ASN A 478 -7.39 15.60 13.70
CA ASN A 478 -6.34 14.59 13.49
C ASN A 478 -6.48 13.39 14.46
N PRO A 479 -7.46 12.50 14.22
CA PRO A 479 -7.75 11.42 15.15
C PRO A 479 -6.72 10.28 15.07
N PRO A 480 -6.56 9.47 16.14
CA PRO A 480 -5.69 8.30 16.13
C PRO A 480 -6.26 7.11 15.32
N TRP A 481 -7.45 7.24 14.74
CA TRP A 481 -8.11 6.24 13.91
C TRP A 481 -8.26 6.70 12.44
N PRO A 482 -8.56 5.78 11.50
CA PRO A 482 -8.72 6.15 10.09
C PRO A 482 -9.88 7.15 9.85
N LEU A 483 -9.65 8.19 9.06
CA LEU A 483 -10.67 9.19 8.71
C LEU A 483 -11.91 8.59 8.00
N ASP A 484 -11.74 7.47 7.32
CA ASP A 484 -12.84 6.72 6.70
C ASP A 484 -13.87 6.27 7.74
N TRP A 485 -13.40 5.92 8.95
CA TRP A 485 -14.25 5.59 10.08
C TRP A 485 -14.99 6.84 10.60
N GLN A 486 -14.28 7.96 10.75
CA GLN A 486 -14.87 9.21 11.23
C GLN A 486 -15.94 9.75 10.26
N ARG A 487 -15.73 9.61 8.95
CA ARG A 487 -16.74 9.96 7.93
C ARG A 487 -17.95 9.05 7.97
N ALA A 488 -17.76 7.76 8.24
CA ALA A 488 -18.88 6.84 8.44
C ALA A 488 -19.67 7.21 9.69
N TRP A 489 -18.99 7.63 10.76
CA TRP A 489 -19.63 8.15 11.97
C TRP A 489 -20.44 9.42 11.72
N TYR A 490 -19.92 10.43 11.01
CA TYR A 490 -20.68 11.65 10.70
C TYR A 490 -21.95 11.36 9.88
N ARG A 491 -21.90 10.39 8.96
CA ARG A 491 -23.10 9.92 8.24
C ARG A 491 -24.08 9.22 9.16
N ALA A 492 -23.58 8.43 10.13
CA ALA A 492 -24.41 7.80 11.14
C ALA A 492 -25.07 8.84 12.05
N ARG A 493 -24.33 9.87 12.46
CA ARG A 493 -24.83 11.01 13.25
C ARG A 493 -25.94 11.76 12.53
N GLU A 494 -25.77 12.05 11.24
CA GLU A 494 -26.81 12.73 10.45
C GLU A 494 -28.05 11.84 10.30
N HIS A 495 -27.86 10.53 10.09
CA HIS A 495 -28.98 9.59 10.06
C HIS A 495 -29.73 9.56 11.41
N VAL A 496 -29.01 9.54 12.53
CA VAL A 496 -29.57 9.59 13.89
C VAL A 496 -30.30 10.91 14.16
N ARG A 497 -29.76 12.03 13.68
CA ARG A 497 -30.40 13.35 13.82
C ARG A 497 -31.77 13.40 13.13
N VAL A 498 -31.91 12.72 12.00
CA VAL A 498 -33.15 12.71 11.20
C VAL A 498 -34.12 11.60 11.64
N ASN A 499 -33.62 10.44 12.06
CA ASN A 499 -34.44 9.23 12.27
C ASN A 499 -34.52 8.77 13.73
N GLY A 500 -33.86 9.48 14.65
CA GLY A 500 -33.74 9.08 16.07
C GLY A 500 -32.53 8.19 16.36
N PRO A 501 -32.24 7.93 17.66
CA PRO A 501 -31.09 7.16 18.10
C PRO A 501 -31.13 5.71 17.61
N VAL A 502 -29.96 5.12 17.36
CA VAL A 502 -29.88 3.72 16.98
C VAL A 502 -29.93 2.85 18.24
N HIS A 503 -31.05 2.18 18.46
CA HIS A 503 -31.18 1.23 19.55
C HIS A 503 -30.53 -0.10 19.19
N GLY A 504 -29.61 -0.58 20.04
CA GLY A 504 -29.00 -1.92 19.91
C GLY A 504 -30.00 -3.07 20.08
N GLY A 505 -31.24 -2.78 20.50
CA GLY A 505 -32.28 -3.74 20.85
C GLY A 505 -33.24 -4.15 19.73
N ASP A 506 -33.11 -3.65 18.49
CA ASP A 506 -34.03 -3.97 17.37
C ASP A 506 -33.34 -4.56 16.12
N ASN A 507 -32.21 -5.26 16.28
CA ASN A 507 -31.46 -5.89 15.19
C ASN A 507 -30.95 -4.91 14.12
N LEU A 508 -30.90 -3.60 14.44
CA LEU A 508 -30.64 -2.52 13.48
C LEU A 508 -31.65 -2.53 12.30
N ALA A 509 -32.84 -3.10 12.50
CA ALA A 509 -33.88 -3.15 11.48
C ALA A 509 -34.36 -1.73 11.14
N GLY A 510 -34.46 -1.40 9.85
CA GLY A 510 -34.84 -0.07 9.38
C GLY A 510 -33.67 0.88 9.08
N VAL A 511 -32.45 0.54 9.50
CA VAL A 511 -31.25 1.32 9.16
C VAL A 511 -30.81 0.99 7.72
N PRO A 512 -30.35 1.97 6.91
CA PRO A 512 -29.81 1.70 5.58
C PRO A 512 -28.71 0.62 5.63
N ARG A 513 -28.78 -0.38 4.73
CA ARG A 513 -27.88 -1.56 4.72
C ARG A 513 -26.38 -1.25 4.85
N ARG A 514 -25.93 -0.11 4.32
CA ARG A 514 -24.53 0.34 4.43
C ARG A 514 -24.16 0.74 5.87
N LEU A 515 -25.05 1.45 6.55
CA LEU A 515 -24.90 1.86 7.93
C LEU A 515 -25.07 0.66 8.87
N GLU A 516 -26.05 -0.22 8.61
CA GLU A 516 -26.23 -1.49 9.34
C GLU A 516 -24.93 -2.33 9.35
N ARG A 517 -24.31 -2.54 8.18
CA ARG A 517 -23.06 -3.30 8.07
C ARG A 517 -21.91 -2.64 8.84
N TRP A 518 -21.81 -1.32 8.79
CA TRP A 518 -20.77 -0.58 9.50
C TRP A 518 -20.95 -0.69 11.02
N LEU A 519 -22.19 -0.53 11.51
CA LEU A 519 -22.56 -0.66 12.93
C LEU A 519 -22.33 -2.08 13.45
N ARG A 520 -22.73 -3.13 12.70
CA ARG A 520 -22.44 -4.53 13.06
C ARG A 520 -20.95 -4.81 13.19
N HIS A 521 -20.13 -4.20 12.34
CA HIS A 521 -18.68 -4.32 12.44
C HIS A 521 -18.16 -3.63 13.72
N GLN A 522 -18.70 -2.45 14.09
CA GLN A 522 -18.32 -1.76 15.32
C GLN A 522 -18.74 -2.55 16.58
N ILE A 523 -19.94 -3.12 16.58
CA ILE A 523 -20.48 -3.91 17.69
C ILE A 523 -19.66 -5.20 17.90
N THR A 524 -19.28 -5.88 16.82
CA THR A 524 -18.43 -7.09 16.88
C THR A 524 -17.06 -6.80 17.48
N HIS A 525 -16.43 -5.68 17.10
CA HIS A 525 -15.09 -5.30 17.54
C HIS A 525 -15.08 -4.21 18.63
N TYR A 526 -16.19 -4.05 19.36
CA TYR A 526 -16.37 -2.91 20.27
C TYR A 526 -15.27 -2.79 21.34
N ARG A 527 -14.75 -3.93 21.81
CA ARG A 527 -13.66 -3.99 22.80
C ARG A 527 -12.30 -3.56 22.25
N GLU A 528 -12.11 -3.63 20.93
CA GLU A 528 -10.87 -3.25 20.22
C GLU A 528 -10.88 -1.79 19.77
N LEU A 529 -12.03 -1.08 19.86
CA LEU A 529 -12.15 0.32 19.47
C LEU A 529 -11.44 1.25 20.46
N HIS A 530 -10.87 2.34 19.95
CA HIS A 530 -10.26 3.39 20.76
C HIS A 530 -11.29 4.04 21.71
N ALA A 531 -10.87 4.53 22.88
CA ALA A 531 -11.78 5.14 23.86
C ALA A 531 -12.65 6.27 23.27
N GLY A 532 -12.04 7.16 22.48
CA GLY A 532 -12.75 8.19 21.73
C GLY A 532 -13.75 7.65 20.70
N GLN A 533 -13.48 6.50 20.06
CA GLN A 533 -14.45 5.88 19.15
C GLN A 533 -15.66 5.31 19.90
N ARG A 534 -15.44 4.74 21.10
CA ARG A 534 -16.54 4.27 21.96
C ARG A 534 -17.40 5.43 22.46
N GLN A 535 -16.79 6.56 22.81
CA GLN A 535 -17.53 7.77 23.18
C GLN A 535 -18.40 8.26 22.01
N LEU A 536 -17.82 8.37 20.82
CA LEU A 536 -18.55 8.77 19.61
C LEU A 536 -19.70 7.78 19.28
N LEU A 537 -19.52 6.48 19.51
CA LEU A 537 -20.61 5.50 19.33
C LEU A 537 -21.69 5.62 20.40
N ALA A 538 -21.32 5.95 21.65
CA ALA A 538 -22.26 6.24 22.71
C ALA A 538 -23.14 7.46 22.36
N ASP A 539 -22.58 8.49 21.73
CA ASP A 539 -23.34 9.65 21.23
C ASP A 539 -24.39 9.29 20.17
N LEU A 540 -24.26 8.13 19.51
CA LEU A 540 -25.26 7.59 18.57
C LEU A 540 -26.32 6.70 19.23
N GLY A 541 -26.23 6.48 20.55
CA GLY A 541 -27.06 5.53 21.30
C GLY A 541 -26.49 4.11 21.40
N LEU A 542 -25.25 3.86 20.95
CA LEU A 542 -24.58 2.56 21.01
C LEU A 542 -23.50 2.54 22.10
N GLY A 543 -23.96 2.60 23.35
CA GLY A 543 -23.11 2.44 24.52
C GLY A 543 -22.69 0.99 24.78
N HIS A 544 -21.84 0.79 25.79
CA HIS A 544 -21.37 -0.53 26.17
C HIS A 544 -22.52 -1.47 26.56
N GLN A 545 -23.53 -0.97 27.30
CA GLN A 545 -24.69 -1.75 27.70
C GLN A 545 -25.52 -2.21 26.50
N GLU A 546 -25.77 -1.33 25.52
CA GLU A 546 -26.50 -1.65 24.29
C GLU A 546 -25.77 -2.67 23.41
N VAL A 547 -24.43 -2.63 23.38
CA VAL A 547 -23.60 -3.63 22.72
C VAL A 547 -23.70 -4.98 23.42
N GLU A 548 -23.66 -5.02 24.75
CA GLU A 548 -23.85 -6.26 25.52
C GLU A 548 -25.27 -6.82 25.33
N ARG A 549 -26.31 -5.96 25.30
CA ARG A 549 -27.69 -6.38 24.94
C ARG A 549 -27.77 -6.96 23.53
N PHE A 550 -27.03 -6.39 22.57
CA PHE A 550 -26.95 -6.93 21.21
C PHE A 550 -26.29 -8.31 21.17
N HIS A 551 -25.20 -8.51 21.95
CA HIS A 551 -24.54 -9.81 22.06
C HIS A 551 -25.38 -10.85 22.80
N ALA A 552 -26.21 -10.40 23.75
CA ALA A 552 -27.12 -11.24 24.53
C ALA A 552 -28.38 -11.67 23.75
N TRP A 553 -28.66 -11.09 22.57
CA TRP A 553 -29.82 -11.49 21.76
C TRP A 553 -29.67 -12.94 21.24
N PRO A 554 -30.58 -13.88 21.61
CA PRO A 554 -30.53 -15.28 21.16
C PRO A 554 -30.92 -15.53 19.69
N GLY A 555 -30.86 -14.51 18.82
CA GLY A 555 -31.41 -14.55 17.46
C GLY A 555 -30.36 -14.88 16.41
N ARG A 556 -30.13 -16.18 16.15
CA ARG A 556 -29.22 -16.78 15.14
C ARG A 556 -27.79 -17.13 15.58
N ARG A 557 -27.61 -17.66 16.79
CA ARG A 557 -26.52 -18.60 17.04
C ARG A 557 -27.07 -19.92 17.59
N ARG A 558 -27.41 -20.84 16.68
CA ARG A 558 -27.36 -22.28 16.98
C ARG A 558 -26.40 -22.95 15.99
N PRO A 559 -25.49 -23.83 16.44
CA PRO A 559 -24.66 -24.64 15.56
C PRO A 559 -25.52 -25.40 14.54
N ALA A 560 -25.01 -25.60 13.33
CA ALA A 560 -25.76 -26.22 12.22
C ALA A 560 -26.30 -27.64 12.54
N ALA A 561 -25.65 -28.35 13.48
CA ALA A 561 -26.06 -29.69 13.92
C ALA A 561 -27.47 -29.70 14.57
N ASP A 562 -27.78 -28.70 15.39
CA ASP A 562 -29.07 -28.63 16.11
C ASP A 562 -30.22 -28.24 15.17
N GLY A 563 -29.92 -27.43 14.15
CA GLY A 563 -30.89 -27.06 13.11
C GLY A 563 -31.29 -28.26 12.26
N LEU A 564 -30.36 -29.18 12.00
CA LEU A 564 -30.63 -30.41 11.28
C LEU A 564 -31.47 -31.39 12.10
N ALA A 565 -31.21 -31.48 13.42
CA ALA A 565 -32.00 -32.30 14.33
C ALA A 565 -33.46 -31.82 14.43
N ALA A 566 -33.67 -30.52 14.55
CA ALA A 566 -35.01 -29.93 14.57
C ALA A 566 -35.74 -30.08 13.22
N ALA A 567 -35.03 -29.94 12.09
CA ALA A 567 -35.61 -30.16 10.77
C ALA A 567 -36.01 -31.63 10.55
N ARG A 568 -35.20 -32.59 11.00
CA ARG A 568 -35.53 -34.02 10.97
C ARG A 568 -36.75 -34.33 11.85
N ALA A 569 -36.81 -33.78 13.06
CA ALA A 569 -37.96 -33.94 13.94
C ALA A 569 -39.24 -33.33 13.36
N TYR A 570 -39.14 -32.19 12.65
CA TYR A 570 -40.28 -31.57 11.98
C TYR A 570 -40.76 -32.39 10.76
N VAL A 571 -39.84 -32.86 9.93
CA VAL A 571 -40.17 -33.73 8.78
C VAL A 571 -40.77 -35.05 9.25
N ALA A 572 -40.26 -35.63 10.34
CA ALA A 572 -40.84 -36.84 10.94
C ALA A 572 -42.28 -36.63 11.42
N ARG A 573 -42.61 -35.43 11.92
CA ARG A 573 -43.95 -35.10 12.43
C ARG A 573 -44.95 -34.68 11.35
N HIS A 574 -44.49 -34.03 10.28
CA HIS A 574 -45.38 -33.39 9.30
C HIS A 574 -45.22 -33.92 7.88
N GLY A 575 -44.34 -34.91 7.66
CA GLY A 575 -44.10 -35.53 6.36
C GLY A 575 -43.42 -34.63 5.32
N HIS A 576 -43.18 -33.36 5.64
CA HIS A 576 -42.60 -32.39 4.71
C HIS A 576 -41.73 -31.35 5.41
N SER A 577 -40.77 -30.79 4.67
CA SER A 577 -39.83 -29.76 5.17
C SER A 577 -40.34 -28.32 5.05
N ARG A 578 -41.56 -28.12 4.56
CA ARG A 578 -42.20 -26.79 4.47
C ARG A 578 -42.72 -26.38 5.85
N CYS A 579 -41.93 -25.62 6.59
CA CYS A 579 -42.38 -24.97 7.82
C CYS A 579 -43.12 -23.68 7.44
N PRO A 580 -44.35 -23.44 7.95
CA PRO A 580 -45.04 -22.18 7.73
C PRO A 580 -44.18 -21.02 8.24
N ARG A 581 -44.05 -19.99 7.42
CA ARG A 581 -43.38 -18.75 7.82
C ARG A 581 -44.22 -18.10 8.93
N PRO A 582 -43.63 -17.68 10.06
CA PRO A 582 -44.42 -17.00 11.09
C PRO A 582 -45.03 -15.72 10.49
N PRO A 583 -46.29 -15.40 10.80
CA PRO A 583 -46.92 -14.18 10.31
C PRO A 583 -46.15 -12.95 10.81
N PRO A 584 -46.14 -11.84 10.05
CA PRO A 584 -45.52 -10.61 10.52
C PRO A 584 -46.22 -10.13 11.81
N PRO A 585 -45.48 -9.50 12.75
CA PRO A 585 -46.05 -9.03 14.00
C PRO A 585 -47.15 -8.00 13.70
N ARG A 586 -48.35 -8.21 14.28
CA ARG A 586 -49.44 -7.24 14.24
C ARG A 586 -49.02 -5.99 15.00
N THR A 587 -49.14 -4.84 14.35
CA THR A 587 -49.05 -3.52 15.00
C THR A 587 -50.20 -3.39 15.99
N GLY A 588 -49.87 -3.35 17.28
CA GLY A 588 -50.79 -3.09 18.38
C GLY A 588 -50.00 -2.90 19.67
N SER A 589 -49.88 -1.66 20.11
CA SER A 589 -49.35 -1.26 21.43
C SER A 589 -50.52 -1.21 22.44
N PRO A 590 -50.29 -0.96 23.74
CA PRO A 590 -49.62 -1.80 24.74
C PRO A 590 -50.54 -2.05 25.98
N TRP A 591 -50.12 -2.98 26.86
CA TRP A 591 -50.69 -3.28 28.20
C TRP A 591 -52.07 -3.96 28.24
N ASP A 592 -52.09 -5.24 28.61
CA ASP A 592 -53.09 -5.79 29.55
C ASP A 592 -52.70 -7.22 29.99
N GLY A 593 -52.76 -7.45 31.30
CA GLY A 593 -52.73 -8.76 31.97
C GLY A 593 -51.35 -9.43 32.00
N GLY A 594 -50.56 -9.33 33.07
CA GLY A 594 -50.90 -9.91 34.37
C GLY A 594 -50.15 -11.24 34.50
N TRP A 595 -49.00 -11.24 35.19
CA TRP A 595 -48.32 -12.48 35.58
C TRP A 595 -49.15 -13.20 36.65
N PRO A 596 -49.50 -14.49 36.49
CA PRO A 596 -49.79 -15.35 37.62
C PRO A 596 -48.55 -16.14 38.02
N ARG A 597 -48.45 -16.25 39.34
CA ARG A 597 -47.45 -16.90 40.18
C ARG A 597 -47.34 -18.42 39.98
N SER A 598 -46.12 -18.91 40.19
CA SER A 598 -45.67 -20.14 40.86
C SER A 598 -46.64 -21.32 41.13
N GLY A 599 -46.09 -22.53 40.96
CA GLY A 599 -46.58 -23.81 41.50
C GLY A 599 -46.83 -24.82 40.37
N SER A 600 -46.50 -26.11 40.44
CA SER A 600 -46.01 -26.99 41.49
C SER A 600 -45.56 -28.28 40.80
N ALA A 601 -44.66 -29.02 41.46
CA ALA A 601 -44.24 -30.35 41.06
C ALA A 601 -45.43 -31.32 40.88
N SER A 602 -45.32 -32.26 39.95
CA SER A 602 -45.92 -33.60 40.05
C SER A 602 -45.27 -34.56 39.05
N THR A 603 -44.69 -35.62 39.61
CA THR A 603 -44.22 -36.87 39.02
C THR A 603 -45.30 -37.54 38.17
N PRO A 604 -44.94 -38.42 37.20
CA PRO A 604 -45.80 -39.54 36.87
C PRO A 604 -45.12 -40.88 37.20
N ALA A 605 -45.75 -41.62 38.11
CA ALA A 605 -45.79 -43.07 38.07
C ALA A 605 -46.75 -43.52 36.94
N GLY A 606 -46.64 -44.78 36.52
CA GLY A 606 -47.41 -45.41 35.44
C GLY A 606 -48.92 -45.18 35.51
N THR A 607 -49.66 -45.29 34.42
CA THR A 607 -49.69 -46.37 33.43
C THR A 607 -50.25 -45.84 32.13
#